data_AF-A0A2I0SH19-F1
#
_entry.id   AF-A0A2I0SH19-F1
#
_cell.length_a   1.000
_cell.length_b   1.000
_cell.length_c   1.000
_cell.angle_alpha   90.00
_cell.angle_beta   90.00
_cell.angle_gamma   90.00
#
_symmetry.space_group_name_H-M   'P 1'
#
loop_
_entity.id
_entity.type
_entity.pdbx_description
1 polymer ?
#
loop_
_entity_poly.entity_id
_entity_poly.type
_entity_poly.pdbx_seq_one_letter_code
_entity_poly.pdbx_strand_id
1 'polypeptide(L)'
;MDKQRTTLGVLTLLPLAAACGTQTAGNGPARAETAPLTGVHWTVDSLTTDGKTARAPSGAYLRIGADGRVSGDLGCNGFGSKAVLTGDRVEFGEIRTTDMACEKGPMSFERSLGRVLADEGAFTARTDGGGLTLTAADGDRIGLTREDDAPLLGTKWTVTALGDENVSRPLPKGADAYFVLREDGTFEGRLGCNHASGRATVSDGHITLGRVRTTRMMCQDSLMKTEKTLLGLFDSKVAYRLDHRGIALTSENGTVVGAVADE
;
A
#
# COMPACT_ATOMS: atom_id res chain seq x y z
N MET A 1 -78.14 -23.90 -25.66
CA MET A 1 -76.89 -23.19 -25.98
C MET A 1 -76.08 -23.21 -24.69
N ASP A 2 -75.19 -24.21 -24.55
CA ASP A 2 -73.73 -24.05 -24.70
C ASP A 2 -73.20 -23.05 -23.64
N LYS A 3 -72.30 -23.35 -22.71
CA LYS A 3 -71.16 -24.26 -22.72
C LYS A 3 -70.59 -24.40 -21.29
N GLN A 4 -69.91 -25.52 -21.07
CA GLN A 4 -69.17 -25.98 -19.88
C GLN A 4 -68.32 -24.92 -19.14
N ARG A 5 -68.10 -25.15 -17.83
CA ARG A 5 -66.79 -25.64 -17.30
C ARG A 5 -66.84 -25.93 -15.80
N THR A 6 -66.54 -27.17 -15.46
CA THR A 6 -66.34 -27.74 -14.13
C THR A 6 -64.88 -27.57 -13.69
N THR A 7 -64.64 -27.20 -12.43
CA THR A 7 -63.42 -27.60 -11.70
C THR A 7 -63.70 -27.65 -10.20
N LEU A 8 -63.61 -28.86 -9.63
CA LEU A 8 -63.70 -29.15 -8.20
C LEU A 8 -62.45 -28.66 -7.46
N GLY A 9 -62.64 -27.99 -6.32
CA GLY A 9 -61.60 -27.76 -5.32
C GLY A 9 -61.66 -28.85 -4.24
N VAL A 10 -60.53 -29.51 -3.98
CA VAL A 10 -60.35 -30.41 -2.83
C VAL A 10 -59.25 -29.84 -1.94
N LEU A 11 -59.65 -29.59 -0.70
CA LEU A 11 -58.83 -29.08 0.41
C LEU A 11 -58.06 -30.26 1.02
N THR A 12 -56.73 -30.26 0.96
CA THR A 12 -55.89 -31.27 1.62
C THR A 12 -55.05 -30.65 2.74
N LEU A 13 -55.29 -31.15 3.97
CA LEU A 13 -54.60 -30.81 5.21
C LEU A 13 -53.11 -31.17 5.16
N LEU A 14 -52.25 -30.29 5.70
CA LEU A 14 -50.85 -30.56 6.00
C LEU A 14 -50.69 -31.23 7.38
N PRO A 15 -49.92 -32.33 7.51
CA PRO A 15 -49.43 -32.81 8.79
C PRO A 15 -48.08 -32.14 9.14
N LEU A 16 -47.95 -31.60 10.36
CA LEU A 16 -46.67 -31.18 10.93
C LEU A 16 -45.86 -32.42 11.35
N ALA A 17 -44.73 -32.66 10.69
CA ALA A 17 -43.70 -33.58 11.15
C ALA A 17 -42.62 -32.80 11.90
N ALA A 18 -42.57 -32.97 13.23
CA ALA A 18 -41.46 -32.51 14.06
C ALA A 18 -40.28 -33.49 13.92
N ALA A 19 -39.26 -33.11 13.15
CA ALA A 19 -37.99 -33.83 13.06
C ALA A 19 -36.96 -33.17 13.98
N CYS A 20 -36.67 -33.80 15.11
CA CYS A 20 -35.49 -33.50 15.91
C CYS A 20 -34.25 -34.07 15.20
N GLY A 21 -33.60 -33.26 14.36
CA GLY A 21 -32.27 -33.53 13.85
C GLY A 21 -31.23 -32.94 14.81
N THR A 22 -30.48 -33.80 15.51
CA THR A 22 -29.29 -33.41 16.26
C THR A 22 -28.22 -32.95 15.28
N GLN A 23 -28.08 -31.64 15.14
CA GLN A 23 -27.08 -31.03 14.26
C GLN A 23 -25.73 -31.09 14.96
N THR A 24 -24.92 -32.08 14.60
CA THR A 24 -23.50 -32.12 14.95
C THR A 24 -22.85 -30.91 14.31
N ALA A 25 -22.38 -29.97 15.14
CA ALA A 25 -21.58 -28.84 14.69
C ALA A 25 -20.31 -29.39 14.01
N GLY A 26 -20.28 -29.32 12.69
CA GLY A 26 -19.07 -29.61 11.92
C GLY A 26 -18.05 -28.52 12.22
N ASN A 27 -17.09 -28.83 13.09
CA ASN A 27 -15.78 -28.17 13.09
C ASN A 27 -15.06 -28.54 11.79
N GLY A 28 -15.47 -27.94 10.67
CA GLY A 28 -14.59 -27.80 9.53
C GLY A 28 -13.42 -26.92 9.98
N PRO A 29 -12.17 -27.22 9.59
CA PRO A 29 -11.08 -26.30 9.84
C PRO A 29 -11.47 -24.97 9.21
N ALA A 30 -11.49 -23.90 10.02
CA ALA A 30 -11.59 -22.55 9.51
C ALA A 30 -10.46 -22.42 8.48
N ARG A 31 -10.82 -22.28 7.21
CA ARG A 31 -9.85 -21.98 6.16
C ARG A 31 -9.24 -20.66 6.57
N ALA A 32 -7.99 -20.69 7.04
CA ALA A 32 -7.23 -19.48 7.29
C ALA A 32 -7.32 -18.65 6.01
N GLU A 33 -7.98 -17.50 6.10
CA GLU A 33 -8.02 -16.55 4.99
C GLU A 33 -6.56 -16.23 4.68
N THR A 34 -6.09 -16.66 3.51
CA THR A 34 -4.75 -16.34 3.05
C THR A 34 -4.70 -14.82 2.95
N ALA A 35 -3.85 -14.19 3.75
CA ALA A 35 -3.69 -12.74 3.71
C ALA A 35 -3.38 -12.33 2.27
N PRO A 36 -3.95 -11.22 1.77
CA PRO A 36 -3.69 -10.80 0.39
C PRO A 36 -2.19 -10.56 0.21
N LEU A 37 -1.60 -11.15 -0.82
CA LEU A 37 -0.20 -10.94 -1.17
C LEU A 37 0.01 -9.58 -1.84
N THR A 38 -1.01 -9.11 -2.55
CA THR A 38 -1.01 -7.84 -3.27
C THR A 38 -1.45 -6.67 -2.40
N GLY A 39 -0.91 -5.49 -2.68
CA GLY A 39 -1.24 -4.25 -1.97
C GLY A 39 -0.59 -4.13 -0.59
N VAL A 40 0.31 -5.05 -0.25
CA VAL A 40 0.95 -5.14 1.06
C VAL A 40 2.43 -4.79 0.94
N HIS A 41 2.92 -4.01 1.90
CA HIS A 41 4.35 -3.82 2.09
C HIS A 41 4.91 -5.02 2.86
N TRP A 42 5.76 -5.80 2.21
CA TRP A 42 6.43 -6.94 2.83
C TRP A 42 7.88 -6.59 3.08
N THR A 43 8.22 -6.37 4.35
CA THR A 43 9.60 -6.19 4.78
C THR A 43 10.32 -7.53 4.70
N VAL A 44 11.46 -7.56 4.03
CA VAL A 44 12.27 -8.78 3.92
C VAL A 44 13.04 -8.93 5.22
N ASP A 45 12.81 -10.03 5.94
CA ASP A 45 13.49 -10.30 7.21
C ASP A 45 14.74 -11.14 6.98
N SER A 46 14.64 -12.15 6.11
CA SER A 46 15.69 -13.13 5.91
C SER A 46 15.65 -13.81 4.55
N LEU A 47 16.81 -14.32 4.17
CA LEU A 47 17.01 -15.17 3.00
C LEU A 47 17.71 -16.46 3.45
N THR A 48 17.13 -17.60 3.14
CA THR A 48 17.74 -18.92 3.31
C THR A 48 18.17 -19.47 1.96
N THR A 49 19.47 -19.69 1.77
CA THR A 49 20.03 -20.38 0.60
C THR A 49 21.00 -21.48 1.05
N ASP A 50 21.02 -22.63 0.37
CA ASP A 50 21.88 -23.78 0.73
C ASP A 50 21.78 -24.18 2.21
N GLY A 51 20.59 -24.04 2.81
CA GLY A 51 20.34 -24.30 4.23
C GLY A 51 20.92 -23.27 5.22
N LYS A 52 21.54 -22.19 4.74
CA LYS A 52 22.05 -21.09 5.57
C LYS A 52 21.12 -19.89 5.50
N THR A 53 20.79 -19.32 6.66
CA THR A 53 19.92 -18.14 6.73
C THR A 53 20.72 -16.88 7.02
N ALA A 54 20.55 -15.87 6.19
CA ALA A 54 21.07 -14.53 6.37
C ALA A 54 19.93 -13.57 6.72
N ARG A 55 20.18 -12.65 7.66
CA ARG A 55 19.26 -11.54 7.97
C ARG A 55 19.39 -10.46 6.91
N ALA A 56 18.27 -9.88 6.51
CA ALA A 56 18.25 -8.77 5.56
C ALA A 56 18.81 -7.48 6.17
N PRO A 57 19.47 -6.62 5.36
CA PRO A 57 19.70 -5.22 5.71
C PRO A 57 18.38 -4.49 5.97
N SER A 58 18.45 -3.42 6.76
CA SER A 58 17.31 -2.51 6.95
C SER A 58 16.85 -1.93 5.61
N GLY A 59 15.54 -1.80 5.44
CA GLY A 59 14.95 -1.22 4.23
C GLY A 59 14.84 -2.18 3.05
N ALA A 60 15.19 -3.46 3.18
CA ALA A 60 14.85 -4.46 2.18
C ALA A 60 13.34 -4.76 2.24
N TYR A 61 12.63 -4.62 1.13
CA TYR A 61 11.20 -4.87 1.05
C TYR A 61 10.76 -5.26 -0.36
N LEU A 62 9.56 -5.84 -0.46
CA LEU A 62 8.87 -6.01 -1.73
C LEU A 62 7.38 -5.69 -1.58
N ARG A 63 6.80 -5.21 -2.67
CA ARG A 63 5.36 -4.95 -2.79
C ARG A 63 4.91 -5.41 -4.16
N ILE A 64 3.79 -6.14 -4.17
CA ILE A 64 3.12 -6.55 -5.41
C ILE A 64 1.84 -5.74 -5.54
N GLY A 65 1.74 -4.92 -6.60
CA GLY A 65 0.53 -4.17 -6.94
C GLY A 65 -0.61 -5.08 -7.40
N ALA A 66 -1.83 -4.57 -7.35
CA ALA A 66 -3.00 -5.28 -7.89
C ALA A 66 -2.94 -5.49 -9.41
N ASP A 67 -2.11 -4.71 -10.10
CA ASP A 67 -1.78 -4.84 -11.53
C ASP A 67 -0.64 -5.85 -11.79
N GLY A 68 -0.14 -6.52 -10.74
CA GLY A 68 0.98 -7.45 -10.80
C GLY A 68 2.34 -6.76 -10.90
N ARG A 69 2.42 -5.42 -10.84
CA ARG A 69 3.73 -4.75 -10.81
C ARG A 69 4.41 -5.00 -9.47
N VAL A 70 5.70 -5.33 -9.51
CA VAL A 70 6.53 -5.48 -8.30
C VAL A 70 7.45 -4.29 -8.18
N SER A 71 7.52 -3.74 -6.97
CA SER A 71 8.47 -2.71 -6.58
C SER A 71 9.08 -3.09 -5.23
N GLY A 72 10.34 -2.77 -5.02
CA GLY A 72 10.99 -3.05 -3.76
C GLY A 72 12.41 -2.51 -3.67
N ASP A 73 13.08 -2.86 -2.59
CA ASP A 73 14.51 -2.66 -2.39
C ASP A 73 15.13 -3.96 -1.88
N LEU A 74 16.30 -4.31 -2.40
CA LEU A 74 17.03 -5.53 -2.08
C LEU A 74 17.98 -5.33 -0.87
N GLY A 75 17.86 -4.23 -0.14
CA GLY A 75 18.69 -3.79 0.99
C GLY A 75 19.84 -2.85 0.62
N CYS A 76 20.00 -2.53 -0.66
CA CYS A 76 21.03 -1.62 -1.17
C CYS A 76 20.58 -0.96 -2.48
N ASN A 77 19.92 -1.73 -3.34
CA ASN A 77 19.39 -1.26 -4.60
C ASN A 77 17.88 -1.44 -4.69
N GLY A 78 17.22 -0.43 -5.26
CA GLY A 78 15.84 -0.54 -5.66
C GLY A 78 15.69 -1.54 -6.79
N PHE A 79 14.57 -2.26 -6.83
CA PHE A 79 14.25 -3.17 -7.91
C PHE A 79 12.79 -3.06 -8.35
N GLY A 80 12.54 -3.48 -9.59
CA GLY A 80 11.21 -3.63 -10.16
C GLY A 80 11.09 -4.88 -11.00
N SER A 81 9.90 -5.47 -11.01
CA SER A 81 9.55 -6.65 -11.82
C SER A 81 8.04 -6.66 -12.10
N LYS A 82 7.55 -7.75 -12.68
CA LYS A 82 6.14 -8.14 -12.70
C LYS A 82 5.99 -9.46 -11.95
N ALA A 83 4.81 -9.73 -11.40
CA ALA A 83 4.47 -11.00 -10.81
C ALA A 83 3.15 -11.52 -11.37
N VAL A 84 3.10 -12.82 -11.61
CA VAL A 84 1.87 -13.56 -11.91
C VAL A 84 1.51 -14.39 -10.69
N LEU A 85 0.28 -14.23 -10.19
CA LEU A 85 -0.22 -14.94 -9.02
C LEU A 85 -1.25 -15.98 -9.45
N THR A 86 -1.02 -17.25 -9.09
CA THR A 86 -1.95 -18.35 -9.33
C THR A 86 -2.14 -19.15 -8.05
N GLY A 87 -3.21 -18.86 -7.30
CA GLY A 87 -3.43 -19.47 -5.99
C GLY A 87 -2.36 -19.04 -4.99
N ASP A 88 -1.58 -20.00 -4.47
CA ASP A 88 -0.44 -19.77 -3.58
C ASP A 88 0.88 -19.65 -4.36
N ARG A 89 0.85 -19.61 -5.69
CA ARG A 89 2.04 -19.50 -6.52
C ARG A 89 2.29 -18.06 -6.95
N VAL A 90 3.54 -17.63 -6.80
CA VAL A 90 4.04 -16.32 -7.25
C VAL A 90 5.20 -16.54 -8.20
N GLU A 91 5.04 -16.13 -9.45
CA GLU A 91 6.10 -16.18 -10.45
C GLU A 91 6.55 -14.76 -10.75
N PHE A 92 7.83 -14.46 -10.52
CA PHE A 92 8.41 -13.16 -10.85
C PHE A 92 8.93 -13.17 -12.29
N GLY A 93 8.70 -12.08 -13.01
CA GLY A 93 9.30 -11.85 -14.31
C GLY A 93 10.71 -11.27 -14.19
N GLU A 94 11.23 -10.80 -15.33
CA GLU A 94 12.52 -10.12 -15.41
C GLU A 94 12.65 -9.01 -14.35
N ILE A 95 13.71 -9.12 -13.55
CA ILE A 95 14.04 -8.14 -12.51
C ILE A 95 14.96 -7.10 -13.08
N ARG A 96 14.66 -5.84 -12.77
CA ARG A 96 15.54 -4.70 -13.04
C ARG A 96 15.92 -4.05 -11.73
N THR A 97 17.20 -3.72 -11.58
CA THR A 97 17.76 -3.11 -10.37
C THR A 97 18.42 -1.78 -10.70
N THR A 98 18.59 -0.94 -9.68
CA THR A 98 19.55 0.17 -9.72
C THR A 98 20.97 -0.35 -9.48
N ASP A 99 21.98 0.48 -9.78
CA ASP A 99 23.41 0.15 -9.59
C ASP A 99 24.10 1.12 -8.61
N MET A 100 23.55 1.23 -7.40
CA MET A 100 24.16 1.94 -6.28
C MET A 100 25.20 1.05 -5.60
N ALA A 101 26.25 1.69 -5.08
CA ALA A 101 27.28 1.01 -4.29
C ALA A 101 27.05 1.26 -2.79
N CYS A 102 26.86 0.18 -2.03
CA CYS A 102 26.73 0.21 -0.57
C CYS A 102 27.90 -0.52 0.11
N GLU A 103 27.78 -0.77 1.40
CA GLU A 103 28.71 -1.62 2.12
C GLU A 103 28.66 -3.08 1.64
N LYS A 104 29.73 -3.84 1.92
CA LYS A 104 29.89 -5.22 1.42
C LYS A 104 28.77 -6.17 1.87
N GLY A 105 28.26 -6.00 3.10
CA GLY A 105 27.20 -6.84 3.66
C GLY A 105 25.90 -6.72 2.86
N PRO A 106 25.28 -5.52 2.80
CA PRO A 106 24.09 -5.27 1.99
C PRO A 106 24.23 -5.68 0.53
N MET A 107 25.34 -5.34 -0.12
CA MET A 107 25.57 -5.75 -1.51
C MET A 107 25.65 -7.28 -1.69
N SER A 108 26.18 -8.01 -0.70
CA SER A 108 26.20 -9.48 -0.77
C SER A 108 24.81 -10.08 -0.60
N PHE A 109 24.01 -9.51 0.30
CA PHE A 109 22.63 -9.92 0.49
C PHE A 109 21.80 -9.63 -0.76
N GLU A 110 21.90 -8.43 -1.30
CA GLU A 110 21.25 -7.99 -2.54
C GLU A 110 21.52 -8.98 -3.68
N ARG A 111 22.77 -9.34 -3.94
CA ARG A 111 23.12 -10.29 -5.02
C ARG A 111 22.51 -11.66 -4.81
N SER A 112 22.41 -12.14 -3.57
CA SER A 112 21.79 -13.43 -3.27
C SER A 112 20.28 -13.36 -3.44
N LEU A 113 19.63 -12.34 -2.89
CA LEU A 113 18.18 -12.17 -3.00
C LEU A 113 17.75 -11.94 -4.46
N GLY A 114 18.48 -11.09 -5.18
CA GLY A 114 18.22 -10.83 -6.61
C GLY A 114 18.35 -12.08 -7.47
N ARG A 115 19.32 -12.97 -7.18
CA ARG A 115 19.45 -14.26 -7.86
C ARG A 115 18.26 -15.16 -7.61
N VAL A 116 17.84 -15.29 -6.34
CA VAL A 116 16.70 -16.14 -5.96
C VAL A 116 15.43 -15.63 -6.62
N LEU A 117 15.16 -14.31 -6.55
CA LEU A 117 13.98 -13.73 -7.18
C LEU A 117 13.99 -13.83 -8.72
N ALA A 118 15.17 -13.87 -9.34
CA ALA A 118 15.33 -14.00 -10.79
C ALA A 118 15.39 -15.46 -11.26
N ASP A 119 15.34 -16.44 -10.36
CA ASP A 119 15.32 -17.86 -10.71
C ASP A 119 14.05 -18.22 -11.46
N GLU A 120 14.17 -19.13 -12.41
CA GLU A 120 13.04 -19.54 -13.24
C GLU A 120 12.10 -20.44 -12.44
N GLY A 121 10.92 -19.92 -12.11
CA GLY A 121 9.84 -20.73 -11.55
C GLY A 121 8.95 -19.97 -10.58
N ALA A 122 7.93 -20.69 -10.12
CA ALA A 122 6.98 -20.14 -9.17
C ALA A 122 7.38 -20.45 -7.73
N PHE A 123 7.45 -19.41 -6.91
CA PHE A 123 7.50 -19.52 -5.47
C PHE A 123 6.18 -20.06 -4.93
N THR A 124 6.24 -20.90 -3.91
CA THR A 124 5.08 -21.21 -3.08
C THR A 124 5.03 -20.22 -1.92
N ALA A 125 3.95 -19.45 -1.86
CA ALA A 125 3.69 -18.44 -0.84
C ALA A 125 2.89 -19.04 0.31
N ARG A 126 3.39 -18.90 1.54
CA ARG A 126 2.67 -19.27 2.76
C ARG A 126 2.60 -18.09 3.72
N THR A 127 1.39 -17.68 4.06
CA THR A 127 1.12 -16.63 5.03
C THR A 127 0.79 -17.23 6.39
N ASP A 128 1.39 -16.71 7.45
CA ASP A 128 1.10 -17.11 8.84
C ASP A 128 1.31 -15.93 9.79
N GLY A 129 0.31 -15.60 10.61
CA GLY A 129 0.45 -14.63 11.70
C GLY A 129 0.99 -13.24 11.32
N GLY A 130 0.76 -12.77 10.09
CA GLY A 130 1.33 -11.52 9.57
C GLY A 130 2.67 -11.67 8.86
N GLY A 131 3.26 -12.86 8.85
CA GLY A 131 4.41 -13.23 8.05
C GLY A 131 4.01 -13.82 6.69
N LEU A 132 4.97 -13.77 5.76
CA LEU A 132 4.95 -14.44 4.47
C LEU A 132 6.27 -15.20 4.30
N THR A 133 6.21 -16.44 3.87
CA THR A 133 7.37 -17.18 3.37
C THR A 133 7.17 -17.48 1.90
N LEU A 134 8.11 -17.05 1.05
CA LEU A 134 8.21 -17.46 -0.34
C LEU A 134 9.23 -18.60 -0.41
N THR A 135 8.85 -19.75 -0.96
CA THR A 135 9.74 -20.91 -1.12
C THR A 135 9.92 -21.24 -2.60
N ALA A 136 11.16 -21.19 -3.09
CA ALA A 136 11.53 -21.59 -4.43
C ALA A 136 11.54 -23.12 -4.57
N ALA A 137 11.60 -23.62 -5.82
CA ALA A 137 11.53 -25.05 -6.10
C ALA A 137 12.76 -25.84 -5.60
N ASP A 138 13.93 -25.19 -5.57
CA ASP A 138 15.18 -25.73 -5.06
C ASP A 138 15.28 -25.73 -3.52
N GLY A 139 14.31 -25.09 -2.85
CA GLY A 139 14.21 -25.02 -1.39
C GLY A 139 14.71 -23.71 -0.78
N ASP A 140 15.18 -22.76 -1.58
CA ASP A 140 15.52 -21.41 -1.11
C ASP A 140 14.26 -20.70 -0.58
N ARG A 141 14.43 -19.90 0.48
CA ARG A 141 13.30 -19.25 1.16
C ARG A 141 13.56 -17.79 1.45
N ILE A 142 12.54 -16.97 1.25
CA ILE A 142 12.50 -15.58 1.67
C ILE A 142 11.48 -15.48 2.80
N GLY A 143 11.94 -15.05 3.97
CA GLY A 143 11.07 -14.75 5.11
C GLY A 143 10.74 -13.27 5.11
N LEU A 144 9.45 -12.95 5.18
CA LEU A 144 8.93 -11.58 5.15
C LEU A 144 7.91 -11.34 6.24
N THR A 145 7.80 -10.09 6.68
CA THR A 145 6.80 -9.63 7.62
C THR A 145 6.00 -8.50 6.99
N ARG A 146 4.67 -8.55 7.18
CA ARG A 146 3.78 -7.46 6.78
C ARG A 146 4.11 -6.22 7.60
N GLU A 147 4.26 -5.11 6.90
CA GLU A 147 4.27 -3.79 7.51
C GLU A 147 3.06 -3.01 7.05
N ASP A 148 2.32 -2.43 7.99
CA ASP A 148 1.15 -1.62 7.68
C ASP A 148 1.58 -0.23 7.18
N ASP A 149 0.69 0.44 6.45
CA ASP A 149 0.91 1.81 6.05
C ASP A 149 0.95 2.73 7.28
N ALA A 150 1.73 3.81 7.20
CA ALA A 150 1.68 4.86 8.20
C ALA A 150 0.24 5.39 8.33
N PRO A 151 -0.27 5.61 9.56
CA PRO A 151 -1.59 6.18 9.76
C PRO A 151 -1.72 7.49 8.98
N LEU A 152 -2.79 7.65 8.20
CA LEU A 152 -2.99 8.91 7.47
C LEU A 152 -3.15 10.10 8.43
N LEU A 153 -3.95 9.89 9.48
CA LEU A 153 -4.25 10.86 10.53
C LEU A 153 -3.18 10.81 11.63
N GLY A 154 -2.86 11.96 12.22
CA GLY A 154 -1.87 12.09 13.29
C GLY A 154 -0.42 12.04 12.82
N THR A 155 -0.15 11.52 11.63
CA THR A 155 1.19 11.48 11.04
C THR A 155 1.60 12.83 10.50
N LYS A 156 2.84 13.22 10.78
CA LYS A 156 3.50 14.33 10.12
C LYS A 156 4.10 13.86 8.80
N TRP A 157 3.56 14.38 7.71
CA TRP A 157 3.98 14.10 6.35
C TRP A 157 4.88 15.22 5.86
N THR A 158 6.18 14.95 5.75
CA THR A 158 7.16 15.89 5.19
C THR A 158 7.12 15.84 3.67
N VAL A 159 6.83 16.98 3.05
CA VAL A 159 6.77 17.11 1.59
C VAL A 159 8.18 17.07 1.03
N THR A 160 8.43 16.14 0.11
CA THR A 160 9.74 15.94 -0.51
C THR A 160 9.75 16.34 -1.97
N ALA A 161 8.60 16.31 -2.64
CA ALA A 161 8.50 16.62 -4.06
C ALA A 161 7.19 17.31 -4.44
N LEU A 162 7.27 18.18 -5.43
CA LEU A 162 6.13 18.86 -6.05
C LEU A 162 6.21 18.75 -7.57
N GLY A 163 5.05 18.67 -8.21
CA GLY A 163 4.98 18.54 -9.65
C GLY A 163 3.57 18.52 -10.20
N ASP A 164 3.46 17.89 -11.36
CA ASP A 164 2.20 17.54 -12.02
C ASP A 164 2.14 16.02 -12.24
N GLU A 165 1.12 15.55 -12.96
CA GLU A 165 0.93 14.13 -13.29
C GLU A 165 2.08 13.52 -14.10
N ASN A 166 2.88 14.33 -14.79
CA ASN A 166 3.95 13.89 -15.68
C ASN A 166 5.33 13.98 -15.03
N VAL A 167 5.60 15.05 -14.27
CA VAL A 167 6.90 15.31 -13.67
C VAL A 167 6.78 15.83 -12.25
N SER A 168 7.49 15.16 -11.33
CA SER A 168 7.70 15.63 -9.96
C SER A 168 9.16 15.98 -9.73
N ARG A 169 9.41 17.00 -8.92
CA ARG A 169 10.75 17.51 -8.62
C ARG A 169 10.94 17.69 -7.12
N PRO A 170 12.15 17.42 -6.60
CA PRO A 170 12.47 17.72 -5.21
C PRO A 170 12.23 19.18 -4.86
N LEU A 171 11.88 19.45 -3.60
CA LEU A 171 11.78 20.81 -3.09
C LEU A 171 13.11 21.57 -3.16
N PRO A 172 13.08 22.91 -3.31
CA PRO A 172 14.29 23.72 -3.23
C PRO A 172 14.94 23.60 -1.85
N LYS A 173 16.27 23.71 -1.79
CA LYS A 173 17.03 23.66 -0.53
C LYS A 173 16.48 24.68 0.47
N GLY A 174 16.26 24.24 1.71
CA GLY A 174 15.74 25.08 2.79
C GLY A 174 14.22 25.27 2.79
N ALA A 175 13.48 24.64 1.87
CA ALA A 175 12.04 24.52 2.00
C ALA A 175 11.71 23.56 3.12
N ASP A 176 11.07 24.08 4.16
CA ASP A 176 10.45 23.29 5.22
C ASP A 176 8.95 23.20 4.92
N ALA A 177 8.53 22.06 4.39
CA ALA A 177 7.15 21.81 4.03
C ALA A 177 6.69 20.48 4.60
N TYR A 178 5.60 20.53 5.37
CA TYR A 178 4.97 19.35 5.95
C TYR A 178 3.51 19.61 6.22
N PHE A 179 2.75 18.54 6.43
CA PHE A 179 1.38 18.63 6.91
C PHE A 179 1.05 17.52 7.90
N VAL A 180 0.06 17.78 8.75
CA VAL A 180 -0.57 16.83 9.66
C VAL A 180 -2.07 16.93 9.46
N LEU A 181 -2.71 15.79 9.23
CA LEU A 181 -4.17 15.66 9.23
C LEU A 181 -4.58 15.17 10.60
N ARG A 182 -5.30 15.98 11.38
CA ARG A 182 -5.74 15.63 12.73
C ARG A 182 -7.07 14.87 12.70
N GLU A 183 -7.29 14.05 13.71
CA GLU A 183 -8.53 13.27 13.88
C GLU A 183 -9.78 14.15 14.03
N ASP A 184 -9.62 15.39 14.52
CA ASP A 184 -10.70 16.37 14.67
C ASP A 184 -11.09 17.08 13.35
N GLY A 185 -10.49 16.68 12.22
CA GLY A 185 -10.74 17.26 10.91
C GLY A 185 -9.97 18.56 10.65
N THR A 186 -8.88 18.79 11.37
CA THR A 186 -7.98 19.93 11.18
C THR A 186 -6.78 19.57 10.31
N PHE A 187 -6.40 20.49 9.42
CA PHE A 187 -5.11 20.51 8.75
C PHE A 187 -4.18 21.47 9.49
N GLU A 188 -2.95 21.05 9.75
CA GLU A 188 -1.86 21.92 10.18
C GLU A 188 -0.61 21.62 9.36
N GLY A 189 0.20 22.64 9.11
CA GLY A 189 1.44 22.42 8.39
C GLY A 189 2.27 23.65 8.17
N ARG A 190 3.35 23.45 7.41
CA ARG A 190 4.16 24.50 6.83
C ARG A 190 4.23 24.27 5.33
N LEU A 191 4.07 25.34 4.54
CA LEU A 191 4.03 25.24 3.08
C LEU A 191 5.32 25.75 2.43
N GLY A 192 6.48 25.53 3.06
CA GLY A 192 7.77 26.03 2.61
C GLY A 192 8.20 27.28 3.38
N CYS A 193 7.47 28.38 3.25
CA CYS A 193 7.75 29.62 3.99
C CYS A 193 6.85 29.76 5.22
N ASN A 194 5.53 29.74 5.00
CA ASN A 194 4.52 30.06 6.02
C ASN A 194 3.90 28.84 6.70
N HIS A 195 3.46 29.05 7.94
CA HIS A 195 2.56 28.11 8.61
C HIS A 195 1.18 28.21 8.01
N ALA A 196 0.50 27.08 7.92
CA ALA A 196 -0.84 26.95 7.38
C ALA A 196 -1.72 26.13 8.32
N SER A 197 -2.98 26.54 8.46
CA SER A 197 -4.01 25.75 9.13
C SER A 197 -5.34 25.85 8.39
N GLY A 198 -6.16 24.82 8.51
CA GLY A 198 -7.44 24.76 7.82
C GLY A 198 -8.27 23.55 8.24
N ARG A 199 -9.38 23.30 7.55
CA ARG A 199 -10.15 22.07 7.70
C ARG A 199 -9.70 21.04 6.68
N ALA A 200 -9.60 19.79 7.10
CA ALA A 200 -9.39 18.65 6.23
C ALA A 200 -10.36 17.54 6.60
N THR A 201 -11.12 17.06 5.62
CA THR A 201 -12.03 15.92 5.82
C THR A 201 -11.59 14.79 4.92
N VAL A 202 -11.26 13.65 5.52
CA VAL A 202 -10.86 12.44 4.81
C VAL A 202 -12.10 11.60 4.51
N SER A 203 -12.25 11.17 3.26
CA SER A 203 -13.32 10.27 2.83
C SER A 203 -12.89 9.52 1.57
N ASP A 204 -13.02 8.20 1.56
CA ASP A 204 -12.93 7.34 0.37
C ASP A 204 -11.77 7.68 -0.59
N GLY A 205 -10.53 7.54 -0.14
CA GLY A 205 -9.34 7.79 -0.98
C GLY A 205 -9.11 9.26 -1.35
N HIS A 206 -9.86 10.18 -0.75
CA HIS A 206 -9.72 11.62 -0.98
C HIS A 206 -9.67 12.41 0.34
N ILE A 207 -9.06 13.58 0.26
CA ILE A 207 -9.02 14.59 1.32
C ILE A 207 -9.67 15.85 0.75
N THR A 208 -10.70 16.37 1.41
CA THR A 208 -11.27 17.68 1.09
C THR A 208 -10.58 18.73 1.96
N LEU A 209 -9.79 19.58 1.33
CA LEU A 209 -9.10 20.68 2.00
C LEU A 209 -9.97 21.94 1.90
N GLY A 210 -10.41 22.44 3.05
CA GLY A 210 -11.18 23.69 3.12
C GLY A 210 -10.29 24.92 3.04
N ARG A 211 -10.87 26.08 3.34
CA ARG A 211 -10.17 27.35 3.34
C ARG A 211 -8.97 27.34 4.29
N VAL A 212 -7.82 27.73 3.76
CA VAL A 212 -6.57 27.84 4.51
C VAL A 212 -6.41 29.22 5.15
N ARG A 213 -5.77 29.24 6.32
CA ARG A 213 -5.21 30.42 6.96
C ARG A 213 -3.70 30.28 6.97
N THR A 214 -2.99 31.33 6.58
CA THR A 214 -1.53 31.35 6.62
C THR A 214 -0.97 32.52 7.40
N THR A 215 0.24 32.35 7.92
CA THR A 215 1.08 33.48 8.33
C THR A 215 1.54 34.28 7.11
N ARG A 216 2.11 35.47 7.33
CA ARG A 216 2.63 36.34 6.25
C ARG A 216 4.09 36.70 6.45
N MET A 217 4.94 35.68 6.53
CA MET A 217 6.39 35.82 6.54
C MET A 217 6.91 36.12 5.13
N MET A 218 7.98 36.90 5.05
CA MET A 218 8.73 37.14 3.82
C MET A 218 9.90 36.17 3.75
N CYS A 219 9.95 35.39 2.68
CA CYS A 219 11.03 34.44 2.42
C CYS A 219 11.60 34.67 1.01
N GLN A 220 12.64 33.89 0.66
CA GLN A 220 13.15 33.85 -0.71
C GLN A 220 12.07 33.37 -1.70
N ASP A 221 12.16 33.85 -2.94
CA ASP A 221 11.16 33.60 -3.99
C ASP A 221 10.91 32.10 -4.25
N SER A 222 11.94 31.26 -4.11
CA SER A 222 11.82 29.80 -4.27
C SER A 222 10.87 29.20 -3.23
N LEU A 223 10.93 29.65 -1.98
CA LEU A 223 10.07 29.18 -0.88
C LEU A 223 8.64 29.70 -1.04
N MET A 224 8.49 30.96 -1.47
CA MET A 224 7.18 31.53 -1.77
C MET A 224 6.51 30.84 -2.96
N LYS A 225 7.29 30.38 -3.95
CA LYS A 225 6.77 29.59 -5.07
C LYS A 225 6.27 28.22 -4.61
N THR A 226 7.05 27.52 -3.77
CA THR A 226 6.61 26.28 -3.11
C THR A 226 5.30 26.48 -2.36
N GLU A 227 5.21 27.55 -1.56
CA GLU A 227 4.00 27.90 -0.83
C GLU A 227 2.80 28.12 -1.77
N LYS A 228 2.98 28.91 -2.83
CA LYS A 228 1.92 29.17 -3.79
C LYS A 228 1.39 27.89 -4.45
N THR A 229 2.29 26.96 -4.81
CA THR A 229 1.88 25.66 -5.38
C THR A 229 1.06 24.86 -4.37
N LEU A 230 1.53 24.74 -3.12
CA LEU A 230 0.83 24.01 -2.07
C LEU A 230 -0.51 24.66 -1.68
N LEU A 231 -0.59 26.00 -1.73
CA LEU A 231 -1.85 26.72 -1.51
C LEU A 231 -2.92 26.38 -2.56
N GLY A 232 -2.52 25.98 -3.76
CA GLY A 232 -3.41 25.53 -4.82
C GLY A 232 -4.13 24.21 -4.54
N LEU A 233 -3.83 23.52 -3.42
CA LEU A 233 -4.55 22.32 -2.98
C LEU A 233 -5.80 22.64 -2.16
N PHE A 234 -5.85 23.82 -1.55
CA PHE A 234 -6.95 24.20 -0.65
C PHE A 234 -8.19 24.67 -1.40
N ASP A 235 -9.31 24.70 -0.69
CA ASP A 235 -10.65 24.93 -1.26
C ASP A 235 -10.99 23.91 -2.38
N SER A 236 -10.45 22.69 -2.29
CA SER A 236 -10.62 21.63 -3.29
C SER A 236 -10.56 20.22 -2.69
N LYS A 237 -10.92 19.22 -3.50
CA LYS A 237 -10.76 17.80 -3.18
C LYS A 237 -9.46 17.29 -3.81
N VAL A 238 -8.65 16.57 -3.03
CA VAL A 238 -7.43 15.92 -3.52
C VAL A 238 -7.55 14.41 -3.34
N ALA A 239 -7.19 13.65 -4.37
CA ALA A 239 -7.00 12.20 -4.23
C ALA A 239 -5.71 11.94 -3.46
N TYR A 240 -5.66 10.87 -2.65
CA TYR A 240 -4.42 10.42 -2.03
C TYR A 240 -4.14 8.95 -2.31
N ARG A 241 -2.86 8.60 -2.34
CA ARG A 241 -2.38 7.23 -2.38
C ARG A 241 -1.32 7.05 -1.31
N LEU A 242 -1.55 6.15 -0.36
CA LEU A 242 -0.55 5.69 0.58
C LEU A 242 0.28 4.59 -0.07
N ASP A 243 1.58 4.61 0.22
CA ASP A 243 2.52 3.56 -0.13
C ASP A 243 3.46 3.39 1.06
N HIS A 244 3.03 2.59 2.04
CA HIS A 244 3.71 2.38 3.31
C HIS A 244 3.98 3.69 4.06
N ARG A 245 5.18 4.25 3.93
CA ARG A 245 5.60 5.53 4.54
C ARG A 245 5.50 6.72 3.60
N GLY A 246 5.14 6.50 2.33
CA GLY A 246 4.93 7.53 1.33
C GLY A 246 3.46 7.90 1.18
N ILE A 247 3.19 9.16 0.86
CA ILE A 247 1.89 9.62 0.39
C ILE A 247 2.05 10.46 -0.87
N ALA A 248 1.24 10.15 -1.88
CA ALA A 248 1.07 11.00 -3.05
C ALA A 248 -0.31 11.66 -2.99
N LEU A 249 -0.36 12.99 -3.08
CA LEU A 249 -1.60 13.75 -3.24
C LEU A 249 -1.72 14.21 -4.70
N THR A 250 -2.92 14.16 -5.25
CA THR A 250 -3.22 14.65 -6.60
C THR A 250 -4.45 15.55 -6.55
N SER A 251 -4.27 16.83 -6.88
CA SER A 251 -5.37 17.80 -6.96
C SER A 251 -6.11 17.71 -8.29
N GLU A 252 -7.36 18.16 -8.30
CA GLU A 252 -8.18 18.33 -9.52
C GLU A 252 -7.51 19.24 -10.56
N ASN A 253 -6.60 20.12 -10.14
CA ASN A 253 -5.83 20.98 -11.05
C ASN A 253 -4.57 20.32 -11.63
N GLY A 254 -4.35 19.03 -11.35
CA GLY A 254 -3.20 18.26 -11.82
C GLY A 254 -1.94 18.38 -10.94
N THR A 255 -1.95 19.19 -9.88
CA THR A 255 -0.80 19.30 -8.96
C THR A 255 -0.61 17.98 -8.22
N VAL A 256 0.64 17.48 -8.22
CA VAL A 256 1.06 16.29 -7.49
C VAL A 256 2.01 16.68 -6.36
N VAL A 257 1.77 16.14 -5.18
CA VAL A 257 2.62 16.31 -4.00
C VAL A 257 3.08 14.94 -3.51
N GLY A 258 4.39 14.74 -3.43
CA GLY A 258 4.98 13.59 -2.75
C GLY A 258 5.43 13.99 -1.34
N ALA A 259 5.01 13.22 -0.34
CA ALA A 259 5.44 13.38 1.03
C ALA A 259 5.77 12.03 1.67
N VAL A 260 6.57 12.06 2.74
CA VAL A 260 6.96 10.89 3.52
C VAL A 260 6.63 11.11 4.98
N ALA A 261 6.21 10.05 5.67
CA ALA A 261 5.92 10.08 7.09
C ALA A 261 7.23 10.26 7.89
N ASP A 262 7.27 11.27 8.75
CA ASP A 262 8.34 11.44 9.74
C ASP A 262 8.35 10.23 10.70
N GLU A 263 9.55 9.77 11.07
CA GLU A 263 9.77 8.70 12.05
C GLU A 263 9.31 9.09 13.47
#